data_AF-A0A067BUV5-F1
#
_entry.id   AF-A0A067BUV5-F1
#
_cell.length_a   1.000
_cell.length_b   1.000
_cell.length_c   1.000
_cell.angle_alpha   90.00
_cell.angle_beta   90.00
_cell.angle_gamma   90.00
#
_symmetry.space_group_name_H-M   'P 1'
#
loop_
_entity.id
_entity.type
_entity.pdbx_description
1 polymer ?
#
loop_
_entity_poly.entity_id
_entity_poly.type
_entity_poly.pdbx_seq_one_letter_code
_entity_poly.pdbx_strand_id
1 'polypeptide(L)'
;MGGTPEARRAALRRQSASADELASPSTWKLPALVNASTDLRCFNCGTAHPNPALRETYRYCLHCRKVLRESSECDTALLSGAPLNQLHILAASYGHPVDPALAIDVTSFVRARLTVMSSTSELYLSADVSELTLVDPAPGVLKVLLLRYVVPNFNPALTRRGDEVYVREVQPQTLATPIQLSFTMDRPPKLWILSGLYGHRTSSTKGMVLDVTERLTAWIDLFGHGCHLCIPSTQTLVDWLGDPCPGLTKALRLHYEVIGRAGQARQYEVDGHLKEDIVIQHLPVVSPGVLLEHADYGWPIQELERKRVELQAQVALGDADAAPLLAQFQALAAASASCDVTAPLQASVRSQLELGARMNLNQLGGDPCPGLPKLLILEYAYLGFGESGNDSEILTGGHLRNFTNRNGGKLKLDVNREGFLKEPVLLQPHTVFPPLQIVRAFFGHPTNALKTYDITDVVATLAGKDKHAKALVVPRTMDLLAQFGDPCRGMRKALTINYKVLGMSGHLAIPATDDNHLVATLELGYPPETRDAGVTGKTSWAERMASRAMTRTTKQTARDRMRSSASLRMWSNESF
;
A
#
# COMPACT_ATOMS: atom_id res chain seq x y z
N MET A 1 14.93 87.89 -16.36
CA MET A 1 15.86 87.14 -17.21
C MET A 1 15.54 85.66 -17.07
N GLY A 2 14.78 85.14 -18.04
CA GLY A 2 14.23 83.79 -18.04
C GLY A 2 15.15 82.80 -18.74
N GLY A 3 15.44 81.69 -18.08
CA GLY A 3 15.95 80.47 -18.72
C GLY A 3 14.78 79.59 -19.11
N THR A 4 14.77 79.13 -20.35
CA THR A 4 13.69 78.34 -20.96
C THR A 4 13.57 76.92 -20.35
N PRO A 5 12.38 76.29 -20.40
CA PRO A 5 12.14 74.95 -19.82
C PRO A 5 12.98 73.83 -20.46
N GLU A 6 13.56 74.05 -21.63
CA GLU A 6 14.42 73.10 -22.33
C GLU A 6 15.83 72.99 -21.73
N ALA A 7 16.34 74.03 -21.07
CA ALA A 7 17.64 74.01 -20.41
C ALA A 7 17.65 73.13 -19.14
N ARG A 8 16.50 72.94 -18.49
CA ARG A 8 16.35 72.00 -17.35
C ARG A 8 16.20 70.53 -17.77
N ARG A 9 15.79 70.25 -19.02
CA ARG A 9 15.73 68.87 -19.56
C ARG A 9 17.06 68.36 -20.10
N ALA A 10 18.00 69.26 -20.45
CA ALA A 10 19.35 68.87 -20.87
C ALA A 10 20.30 68.53 -19.69
N ALA A 11 20.07 69.09 -18.50
CA ALA A 11 20.87 68.80 -17.30
C ALA A 11 20.48 67.47 -16.59
N LEU A 12 19.33 66.89 -16.94
CA LEU A 12 18.85 65.59 -16.42
C LEU A 12 19.13 64.40 -17.38
N ARG A 13 19.89 64.62 -18.45
CA ARG A 13 20.27 63.58 -19.44
C ARG A 13 21.78 63.32 -19.56
N ARG A 14 22.59 63.82 -18.63
CA ARG A 14 24.05 63.56 -18.55
C ARG A 14 24.50 62.96 -17.21
N GLN A 15 23.69 62.04 -16.67
CA GLN A 15 24.10 61.07 -15.64
C GLN A 15 23.47 59.69 -15.91
N SER A 16 23.58 59.22 -17.15
CA SER A 16 23.24 57.84 -17.53
C SER A 16 24.43 57.21 -18.27
N ALA A 17 25.58 57.22 -17.61
CA ALA A 17 26.74 56.44 -17.99
C ALA A 17 27.27 55.78 -16.71
N SER A 18 27.38 54.45 -16.74
CA SER A 18 27.98 53.53 -15.73
C SER A 18 27.18 53.14 -14.47
N ALA A 19 25.87 52.92 -14.59
CA ALA A 19 25.09 52.22 -13.55
C ALA A 19 24.72 50.75 -13.89
N ASP A 20 25.24 50.21 -15.00
CA ASP A 20 25.01 48.81 -15.44
C ASP A 20 26.24 47.90 -15.27
N GLU A 21 27.28 48.34 -14.54
CA GLU A 21 28.47 47.53 -14.25
C GLU A 21 28.55 47.00 -12.80
N LEU A 22 27.48 47.14 -12.01
CA LEU A 22 27.41 46.68 -10.63
C LEU A 22 26.11 45.92 -10.33
N ALA A 23 25.77 44.95 -11.16
CA ALA A 23 24.84 43.88 -10.79
C ALA A 23 25.06 42.61 -11.63
N SER A 24 26.32 42.22 -11.85
CA SER A 24 26.54 40.81 -12.20
C SER A 24 26.14 39.96 -10.99
N PRO A 25 25.39 38.85 -11.14
CA PRO A 25 25.18 37.87 -10.08
C PRO A 25 26.48 37.07 -9.84
N SER A 26 27.59 37.80 -9.69
CA SER A 26 28.86 37.29 -9.24
C SER A 26 28.69 36.93 -7.77
N THR A 27 28.39 35.65 -7.56
CA THR A 27 29.11 34.84 -6.58
C THR A 27 29.30 35.52 -5.23
N TRP A 28 28.21 35.69 -4.49
CA TRP A 28 28.31 35.45 -3.05
C TRP A 28 28.69 33.99 -2.86
N LYS A 29 29.98 33.69 -2.99
CA LYS A 29 30.55 32.46 -2.50
C LYS A 29 30.57 32.63 -0.99
N LEU A 30 29.74 31.84 -0.28
CA LEU A 30 29.97 31.57 1.13
C LEU A 30 31.47 31.37 1.33
N PRO A 31 32.09 32.00 2.34
CA PRO A 31 33.48 31.74 2.67
C PRO A 31 33.68 30.24 2.65
N ALA A 32 34.62 29.74 1.83
CA ALA A 32 35.00 28.35 1.91
C ALA A 32 35.32 28.11 3.38
N LEU A 33 34.60 27.19 4.04
CA LEU A 33 34.89 26.76 5.39
C LEU A 33 36.27 26.10 5.35
N VAL A 34 37.31 26.93 5.41
CA VAL A 34 38.68 26.52 5.62
C VAL A 34 38.69 26.04 7.06
N ASN A 35 38.84 24.72 7.21
CA ASN A 35 38.72 23.90 8.41
C ASN A 35 37.35 23.21 8.50
N ALA A 36 37.38 21.88 8.38
CA ALA A 36 36.29 20.99 8.74
C ALA A 36 36.03 21.11 10.25
N SER A 37 35.34 22.18 10.63
CA SER A 37 34.79 22.35 11.96
C SER A 37 33.95 21.12 12.28
N THR A 38 34.34 20.37 13.31
CA THR A 38 33.58 19.23 13.83
C THR A 38 32.19 19.63 14.32
N ASP A 39 31.96 20.93 14.56
CA ASP A 39 30.66 21.47 14.95
C ASP A 39 29.72 21.54 13.74
N LEU A 40 28.85 20.54 13.62
CA LEU A 40 27.68 20.65 12.75
C LEU A 40 26.71 21.67 13.34
N ARG A 41 26.40 22.74 12.61
CA ARG A 41 25.46 23.79 13.03
C ARG A 41 24.24 23.82 12.12
N CYS A 42 23.08 24.13 12.71
CA CYS A 42 21.87 24.35 11.94
C CYS A 42 22.03 25.56 11.02
N PHE A 43 21.85 25.38 9.72
CA PHE A 43 21.93 26.48 8.74
C PHE A 43 20.88 27.57 8.97
N ASN A 44 19.82 27.28 9.72
CA ASN A 44 18.72 28.21 9.96
C ASN A 44 18.86 29.03 11.25
N CYS A 45 19.28 28.41 12.35
CA CYS A 45 19.36 29.10 13.65
C CYS A 45 20.76 29.10 14.27
N GLY A 46 21.77 28.49 13.62
CA GLY A 46 23.16 28.47 14.07
C GLY A 46 23.44 27.57 15.29
N THR A 47 22.42 26.96 15.88
CA THR A 47 22.57 26.03 17.02
C THR A 47 23.43 24.84 16.61
N ALA A 48 24.44 24.53 17.43
CA ALA A 48 25.31 23.37 17.23
C ALA A 48 24.57 22.07 17.58
N HIS A 49 24.86 21.00 16.84
CA HIS A 49 24.34 19.68 17.11
C HIS A 49 25.03 19.09 18.35
N PRO A 50 24.31 18.69 19.41
CA PRO A 50 24.92 18.26 20.67
C PRO A 50 25.84 17.04 20.54
N ASN A 51 25.59 16.17 19.57
CA ASN A 51 26.40 14.97 19.31
C ASN A 51 26.63 14.79 17.81
N PRO A 52 27.68 15.40 17.21
CA PRO A 52 27.89 15.39 15.76
C PRO A 52 28.00 14.00 15.11
N ALA A 53 28.33 12.96 15.89
CA ALA A 53 28.36 11.57 15.42
C ALA A 53 26.96 11.06 15.06
N LEU A 54 25.92 11.53 15.76
CA LEU A 54 24.53 11.12 15.56
C LEU A 54 23.75 12.01 14.61
N ARG A 55 24.42 12.90 13.87
CA ARG A 55 23.76 13.83 12.94
C ARG A 55 22.89 13.15 11.88
N GLU A 56 23.22 11.90 11.55
CA GLU A 56 22.48 11.15 10.56
C GLU A 56 21.14 10.68 11.11
N THR A 57 21.08 10.17 12.35
CA THR A 57 19.83 9.73 12.99
C THR A 57 19.05 10.87 13.65
N TYR A 58 19.73 11.89 14.20
CA TYR A 58 19.13 13.11 14.76
C TYR A 58 19.24 14.26 13.77
N ARG A 59 18.66 14.07 12.59
CA ARG A 59 18.79 15.03 11.49
C ARG A 59 18.03 16.33 11.67
N TYR A 60 17.21 16.49 12.71
CA TYR A 60 16.42 17.70 12.93
C TYR A 60 17.05 18.58 14.00
N CYS A 61 17.12 19.88 13.75
CA CYS A 61 17.59 20.83 14.75
C CYS A 61 16.68 20.81 15.99
N LEU A 62 17.23 20.59 17.17
CA LEU A 62 16.48 20.66 18.44
C LEU A 62 15.71 21.97 18.63
N HIS A 63 16.29 23.08 18.18
CA HIS A 63 15.74 24.41 18.39
C HIS A 63 14.66 24.77 17.37
N CYS A 64 14.96 24.66 16.07
CA CYS A 64 14.05 25.12 15.01
C CYS A 64 13.41 24.00 14.19
N ARG A 65 13.66 22.72 14.53
CA ARG A 65 13.12 21.50 13.89
C ARG A 65 13.37 21.34 12.39
N LYS A 66 14.17 22.24 11.79
CA LYS A 66 14.57 22.10 10.39
C LYS A 66 15.57 20.96 10.24
N VAL A 67 15.43 20.23 9.14
CA VAL A 67 16.38 19.21 8.70
C VAL A 67 17.75 19.87 8.59
N LEU A 68 18.76 19.33 9.28
CA LEU A 68 20.13 19.79 9.32
C LEU A 68 20.90 19.39 8.06
N ARG A 69 20.53 18.26 7.45
CA ARG A 69 21.14 17.71 6.24
C ARG A 69 20.11 16.94 5.43
N GLU A 70 19.96 17.29 4.16
CA GLU A 70 19.02 16.61 3.26
C GLU A 70 19.56 15.22 2.89
N SER A 71 18.68 14.22 2.78
CA SER A 71 19.10 12.82 2.56
C SER A 71 19.82 12.60 1.24
N SER A 72 19.47 13.37 0.21
CA SER A 72 20.18 13.41 -1.07
C SER A 72 21.68 13.70 -0.95
N GLU A 73 22.10 14.48 0.04
CA GLU A 73 23.51 14.84 0.25
C GLU A 73 24.30 13.75 0.99
N CYS A 74 23.64 12.88 1.75
CA CYS A 74 24.29 11.77 2.45
C CYS A 74 24.58 10.60 1.52
N ASP A 75 23.68 10.39 0.56
CA ASP A 75 23.66 9.20 -0.29
C ASP A 75 24.89 9.12 -1.21
N THR A 76 25.26 10.20 -1.90
CA THR A 76 26.26 10.13 -2.97
C THR A 76 27.64 9.66 -2.50
N ALA A 77 28.05 10.04 -1.29
CA ALA A 77 29.33 9.65 -0.72
C ALA A 77 29.29 8.25 -0.08
N LEU A 78 28.19 7.91 0.59
CA LEU A 78 28.02 6.64 1.30
C LEU A 78 27.65 5.47 0.37
N LEU A 79 27.07 5.76 -0.79
CA LEU A 79 26.68 4.77 -1.79
C LEU A 79 27.82 4.38 -2.74
N SER A 80 28.93 5.12 -2.74
CA SER A 80 30.09 4.81 -3.59
C SER A 80 30.72 3.49 -3.12
N GLY A 81 30.37 2.39 -3.80
CA GLY A 81 30.84 1.04 -3.47
C GLY A 81 29.82 0.18 -2.72
N ALA A 82 28.62 0.69 -2.41
CA ALA A 82 27.56 -0.14 -1.83
C ALA A 82 27.04 -1.14 -2.89
N PRO A 83 26.91 -2.42 -2.55
CA PRO A 83 26.35 -3.41 -3.46
C PRO A 83 24.89 -3.07 -3.80
N LEU A 84 24.55 -3.17 -5.09
CA LEU A 84 23.21 -2.87 -5.59
C LEU A 84 22.19 -3.90 -5.08
N ASN A 85 20.98 -3.44 -4.82
CA ASN A 85 19.82 -4.17 -4.29
C ASN A 85 20.08 -4.89 -2.96
N GLN A 86 21.06 -4.43 -2.19
CA GLN A 86 21.35 -4.93 -0.85
C GLN A 86 21.09 -3.84 0.18
N LEU A 87 20.52 -4.25 1.30
CA LEU A 87 20.31 -3.39 2.46
C LEU A 87 21.64 -2.88 2.99
N HIS A 88 21.77 -1.56 3.08
CA HIS A 88 22.95 -0.91 3.63
C HIS A 88 22.55 0.00 4.80
N ILE A 89 23.11 -0.25 5.98
CA ILE A 89 22.83 0.54 7.18
C ILE A 89 23.70 1.80 7.15
N LEU A 90 23.07 2.96 7.04
CA LEU A 90 23.75 4.26 6.99
C LEU A 90 24.16 4.70 8.40
N ALA A 91 23.22 4.67 9.33
CA ALA A 91 23.44 5.04 10.72
C ALA A 91 22.38 4.39 11.62
N ALA A 92 22.72 4.13 12.87
CA ALA A 92 21.77 3.71 13.89
C ALA A 92 22.13 4.32 15.24
N SER A 93 21.13 4.73 16.00
CA SER A 93 21.33 5.31 17.33
C SER A 93 20.28 4.84 18.30
N TYR A 94 20.67 4.75 19.57
CA TYR A 94 19.80 4.32 20.64
C TYR A 94 19.89 5.30 21.80
N GLY A 95 18.75 5.82 22.26
CA GLY A 95 18.74 6.84 23.31
C GLY A 95 17.46 7.66 23.39
N HIS A 96 17.58 8.89 23.88
CA HIS A 96 16.46 9.81 24.07
C HIS A 96 15.74 10.13 22.73
N PRO A 97 14.40 10.16 22.67
CA PRO A 97 13.65 10.37 21.42
C PRO A 97 13.95 11.68 20.69
N VAL A 98 14.40 12.69 21.44
CA VAL A 98 14.62 14.03 20.91
C VAL A 98 16.06 14.49 21.05
N ASP A 99 16.77 14.09 22.11
CA ASP A 99 18.02 14.72 22.53
C ASP A 99 19.22 13.84 22.15
N PRO A 100 20.00 14.23 21.14
CA PRO A 100 21.16 13.46 20.70
C PRO A 100 22.31 13.42 21.73
N ALA A 101 22.31 14.29 22.74
CA ALA A 101 23.30 14.22 23.82
C ALA A 101 23.07 13.01 24.74
N LEU A 102 21.83 12.53 24.81
CA LEU A 102 21.40 11.39 25.63
C LEU A 102 21.16 10.16 24.74
N ALA A 103 21.98 10.02 23.70
CA ALA A 103 21.92 8.91 22.76
C ALA A 103 23.32 8.47 22.37
N ILE A 104 23.42 7.20 21.98
CA ILE A 104 24.66 6.57 21.57
C ILE A 104 24.55 6.04 20.14
N ASP A 105 25.69 5.93 19.47
CA ASP A 105 25.80 5.34 18.15
C ASP A 105 25.85 3.81 18.28
N VAL A 106 24.90 3.13 17.65
CA VAL A 106 24.82 1.66 17.61
C VAL A 106 24.96 1.13 16.18
N THR A 107 25.47 1.96 15.25
CA THR A 107 25.59 1.62 13.83
C THR A 107 26.41 0.35 13.60
N SER A 108 27.56 0.22 14.28
CA SER A 108 28.43 -0.96 14.15
C SER A 108 27.74 -2.24 14.63
N PHE A 109 27.02 -2.17 15.76
CA PHE A 109 26.23 -3.27 16.27
C PHE A 109 25.15 -3.71 15.27
N VAL A 110 24.37 -2.76 14.75
CA VAL A 110 23.29 -3.08 13.80
C VAL A 110 23.85 -3.64 12.49
N ARG A 111 24.97 -3.09 11.98
CA ARG A 111 25.66 -3.64 10.81
C ARG A 111 26.16 -5.07 11.03
N ALA A 112 26.61 -5.41 12.24
CA ALA A 112 27.04 -6.77 12.55
C ALA A 112 25.87 -7.79 12.56
N ARG A 113 24.62 -7.32 12.68
CA ARG A 113 23.40 -8.16 12.61
C ARG A 113 22.81 -8.26 11.21
N LEU A 114 23.32 -7.48 10.26
CA LEU A 114 22.89 -7.54 8.88
C LEU A 114 23.44 -8.81 8.22
N THR A 115 22.53 -9.69 7.80
CA THR A 115 22.88 -10.87 7.02
C THR A 115 22.74 -10.55 5.54
N VAL A 116 23.85 -10.60 4.81
CA VAL A 116 23.87 -10.33 3.36
C VAL A 116 24.21 -11.61 2.62
N MET A 117 23.29 -12.07 1.77
CA MET A 117 23.46 -13.17 0.85
C MET A 117 23.50 -12.66 -0.60
N SER A 118 23.76 -13.54 -1.56
CA SER A 118 23.86 -13.16 -2.98
C SER A 118 22.59 -12.54 -3.58
N SER A 119 21.42 -12.87 -3.04
CA SER A 119 20.11 -12.46 -3.56
C SER A 119 19.20 -11.84 -2.50
N THR A 120 19.61 -11.87 -1.23
CA THR A 120 18.79 -11.40 -0.11
C THR A 120 19.68 -10.65 0.87
N SER A 121 19.09 -9.65 1.51
CA SER A 121 19.72 -8.93 2.62
C SER A 121 18.68 -8.75 3.70
N GLU A 122 18.98 -9.26 4.89
CA GLU A 122 18.05 -9.35 5.99
C GLU A 122 18.66 -8.75 7.25
N LEU A 123 17.91 -7.88 7.91
CA LEU A 123 18.21 -7.38 9.24
C LEU A 123 17.10 -7.83 10.17
N TYR A 124 17.48 -8.57 11.20
CA TYR A 124 16.60 -8.89 12.31
C TYR A 124 17.21 -8.36 13.61
N LEU A 125 16.47 -7.48 14.29
CA LEU A 125 16.77 -7.03 15.63
C LEU A 125 15.62 -7.45 16.54
N SER A 126 15.96 -8.18 17.61
CA SER A 126 15.01 -8.56 18.65
C SER A 126 14.37 -7.34 19.28
N ALA A 127 13.19 -7.52 19.85
CA ALA A 127 12.59 -6.48 20.69
C ALA A 127 13.42 -6.23 21.97
N ASP A 128 14.10 -7.27 22.47
CA ASP A 128 15.07 -7.14 23.56
C ASP A 128 16.37 -6.50 23.04
N VAL A 129 16.68 -5.32 23.57
CA VAL A 129 17.85 -4.50 23.21
C VAL A 129 18.85 -4.39 24.35
N SER A 130 18.77 -5.27 25.35
CA SER A 130 19.76 -5.37 26.44
C SER A 130 21.19 -5.56 25.93
N GLU A 131 21.35 -6.19 24.76
CA GLU A 131 22.65 -6.39 24.11
C GLU A 131 23.24 -5.13 23.45
N LEU A 132 22.45 -4.08 23.21
CA LEU A 132 22.95 -2.87 22.54
C LEU A 132 23.96 -2.11 23.39
N THR A 133 23.77 -2.09 24.72
CA THR A 133 24.50 -1.20 25.61
C THR A 133 24.56 -1.77 27.03
N LEU A 134 25.74 -1.69 27.65
CA LEU A 134 25.89 -1.97 29.08
C LEU A 134 25.42 -0.80 29.97
N VAL A 135 25.31 0.41 29.43
CA VAL A 135 25.02 1.65 30.18
C VAL A 135 23.84 2.36 29.55
N ASP A 136 22.78 2.57 30.33
CA ASP A 136 21.58 3.29 29.89
C ASP A 136 21.92 4.73 29.44
N PRO A 137 21.78 5.07 28.13
CA PRO A 137 22.14 6.39 27.62
C PRO A 137 21.18 7.50 28.07
N ALA A 138 19.96 7.16 28.51
CA ALA A 138 18.95 8.12 28.95
C ALA A 138 18.17 7.58 30.17
N PRO A 139 18.77 7.56 31.38
CA PRO A 139 18.14 7.01 32.57
C PRO A 139 16.80 7.67 32.88
N GLY A 140 15.79 6.86 33.17
CA GLY A 140 14.44 7.33 33.51
C GLY A 140 13.59 7.77 32.31
N VAL A 141 14.10 7.67 31.09
CA VAL A 141 13.35 7.95 29.85
C VAL A 141 13.30 6.69 28.99
N LEU A 142 12.11 6.37 28.46
CA LEU A 142 11.98 5.31 27.47
C LEU A 142 12.68 5.74 26.18
N LYS A 143 13.65 4.91 25.75
CA LYS A 143 14.51 5.18 24.60
C LYS A 143 13.82 4.88 23.29
N VAL A 144 14.48 5.28 22.21
CA VAL A 144 14.13 4.91 20.84
C VAL A 144 15.35 4.32 20.17
N LEU A 145 15.12 3.35 19.29
CA LEU A 145 16.07 2.90 18.29
C LEU A 145 15.73 3.60 16.98
N LEU A 146 16.62 4.48 16.53
CA LEU A 146 16.56 5.13 15.23
C LEU A 146 17.52 4.41 14.30
N LEU A 147 17.02 3.95 13.16
CA LEU A 147 17.81 3.24 12.17
C LEU A 147 17.59 3.86 10.80
N ARG A 148 18.68 4.23 10.13
CA ARG A 148 18.68 4.70 8.75
C ARG A 148 19.32 3.68 7.85
N TYR A 149 18.64 3.34 6.77
CA TYR A 149 19.16 2.42 5.78
C TYR A 149 18.79 2.85 4.38
N VAL A 150 19.53 2.32 3.41
CA VAL A 150 19.27 2.52 1.98
C VAL A 150 19.35 1.17 1.28
N VAL A 151 18.56 0.99 0.23
CA VAL A 151 18.70 -0.14 -0.70
C VAL A 151 19.01 0.45 -2.08
N PRO A 152 20.30 0.50 -2.46
CA PRO A 152 20.72 1.09 -3.73
C PRO A 152 20.09 0.33 -4.88
N ASN A 153 19.58 1.02 -5.91
CA ASN A 153 19.01 0.37 -7.09
C ASN A 153 19.89 0.67 -8.32
N PHE A 154 19.84 -0.20 -9.35
CA PHE A 154 20.46 0.04 -10.65
C PHE A 154 20.02 1.36 -11.28
N ASN A 155 18.78 1.77 -11.02
CA ASN A 155 18.34 3.13 -11.32
C ASN A 155 18.43 3.98 -10.05
N PRO A 156 19.35 4.97 -9.97
CA PRO A 156 19.49 5.84 -8.81
C PRO A 156 18.21 6.60 -8.45
N ALA A 157 17.33 6.86 -9.43
CA ALA A 157 16.03 7.48 -9.19
C ALA A 157 15.03 6.54 -8.48
N LEU A 158 15.26 5.23 -8.57
CA LEU A 158 14.48 4.18 -7.89
C LEU A 158 15.20 3.61 -6.67
N THR A 159 16.34 4.19 -6.28
CA THR A 159 17.02 3.83 -5.04
C THR A 159 16.05 3.98 -3.89
N ARG A 160 15.85 2.90 -3.14
CA ARG A 160 14.89 2.92 -2.05
C ARG A 160 15.53 3.55 -0.84
N ARG A 161 15.01 4.72 -0.53
CA ARG A 161 15.41 5.55 0.61
C ARG A 161 14.50 5.25 1.79
N GLY A 162 14.72 4.08 2.39
CA GLY A 162 14.02 3.66 3.62
C GLY A 162 14.67 4.28 4.85
N ASP A 163 14.95 5.58 4.81
CA ASP A 163 16.06 6.08 5.60
C ASP A 163 15.73 6.35 7.07
N GLU A 164 14.54 6.02 7.60
CA GLU A 164 14.27 6.26 9.03
C GLU A 164 13.23 5.29 9.62
N VAL A 165 13.73 4.18 10.19
CA VAL A 165 12.99 3.32 11.12
C VAL A 165 13.03 3.97 12.50
N TYR A 166 11.86 4.14 13.10
CA TYR A 166 11.67 4.70 14.44
C TYR A 166 10.91 3.68 15.29
N VAL A 167 11.58 3.08 16.28
CA VAL A 167 10.94 2.13 17.21
C VAL A 167 11.21 2.55 18.64
N ARG A 168 10.15 2.74 19.42
CA ARG A 168 10.21 3.17 20.82
C ARG A 168 10.27 1.98 21.77
N GLU A 169 10.92 2.14 22.91
CA GLU A 169 10.76 1.24 24.05
C GLU A 169 9.34 1.31 24.63
N VAL A 170 8.76 0.16 24.94
CA VAL A 170 7.55 0.03 25.77
C VAL A 170 7.90 -0.23 27.23
N GLN A 171 9.03 -0.87 27.46
CA GLN A 171 9.63 -1.13 28.76
C GLN A 171 11.14 -0.91 28.64
N PRO A 172 11.86 -0.65 29.74
CA PRO A 172 13.32 -0.55 29.69
C PRO A 172 13.93 -1.77 28.99
N GLN A 173 14.76 -1.50 27.99
CA GLN A 173 15.44 -2.46 27.13
C GLN A 173 14.52 -3.33 26.26
N THR A 174 13.24 -2.98 26.13
CA THR A 174 12.27 -3.71 25.29
C THR A 174 11.56 -2.77 24.33
N LEU A 175 11.86 -2.90 23.04
CA LEU A 175 11.20 -2.19 21.95
C LEU A 175 9.74 -2.63 21.79
N ALA A 176 8.91 -1.70 21.29
CA ALA A 176 7.50 -1.94 21.01
C ALA A 176 7.28 -3.09 20.01
N THR A 177 8.16 -3.17 19.01
CA THR A 177 8.14 -4.22 18.00
C THR A 177 9.58 -4.61 17.63
N PRO A 178 9.85 -5.86 17.28
CA PRO A 178 11.12 -6.22 16.66
C PRO A 178 11.28 -5.48 15.32
N ILE A 179 12.51 -5.26 14.89
CA ILE A 179 12.82 -4.68 13.57
C ILE A 179 13.20 -5.83 12.65
N GLN A 180 12.35 -6.09 11.65
CA GLN A 180 12.61 -7.07 10.61
C GLN A 180 12.56 -6.37 9.25
N LEU A 181 13.71 -6.22 8.62
CA LEU A 181 13.83 -5.73 7.26
C LEU A 181 14.37 -6.88 6.41
N SER A 182 13.62 -7.29 5.38
CA SER A 182 14.08 -8.27 4.41
C SER A 182 13.91 -7.70 3.02
N PHE A 183 15.01 -7.62 2.29
CA PHE A 183 15.04 -7.21 0.90
C PHE A 183 15.58 -8.37 0.09
N THR A 184 14.81 -8.77 -0.90
CA THR A 184 15.22 -9.81 -1.84
C THR A 184 15.26 -9.20 -3.23
N MET A 185 16.30 -9.53 -4.00
CA MET A 185 16.40 -9.07 -5.40
C MET A 185 15.18 -9.52 -6.21
N ASP A 186 14.57 -10.65 -5.83
CA ASP A 186 13.43 -11.26 -6.51
C ASP A 186 12.08 -10.63 -6.14
N ARG A 187 12.01 -9.84 -5.06
CA ARG A 187 10.80 -9.11 -4.64
C ARG A 187 11.12 -7.62 -4.49
N PRO A 188 11.26 -6.88 -5.61
CA PRO A 188 11.46 -5.45 -5.52
C PRO A 188 10.25 -4.79 -4.83
N PRO A 189 10.48 -3.63 -4.17
CA PRO A 189 9.40 -2.75 -3.73
C PRO A 189 8.40 -2.56 -4.87
N LYS A 190 7.11 -2.49 -4.55
CA LYS A 190 6.07 -2.17 -5.54
C LYS A 190 5.43 -0.81 -5.26
N LEU A 191 5.60 -0.28 -4.05
CA LEU A 191 5.15 1.02 -3.61
C LEU A 191 6.34 1.89 -3.20
N TRP A 192 6.44 3.07 -3.81
CA TRP A 192 7.42 4.10 -3.49
C TRP A 192 6.71 5.35 -2.99
N ILE A 193 7.21 5.96 -1.92
CA ILE A 193 6.78 7.30 -1.52
C ILE A 193 7.73 8.30 -2.19
N LEU A 194 7.19 9.07 -3.13
CA LEU A 194 7.94 10.11 -3.82
C LEU A 194 8.08 11.36 -2.94
N SER A 195 7.05 11.67 -2.15
CA SER A 195 7.05 12.76 -1.18
C SER A 195 6.00 12.52 -0.10
N GLY A 196 6.39 12.64 1.16
CA GLY A 196 5.50 12.62 2.32
C GLY A 196 5.66 13.91 3.11
N LEU A 197 4.60 14.70 3.24
CA LEU A 197 4.60 15.97 3.93
C LEU A 197 3.56 15.97 5.04
N TYR A 198 4.00 16.13 6.28
CA TYR A 198 3.12 16.26 7.44
C TYR A 198 3.22 17.66 8.03
N GLY A 199 2.11 18.35 8.20
CA GLY A 199 2.09 19.67 8.83
C GLY A 199 0.91 20.52 8.38
N HIS A 200 1.08 21.84 8.36
CA HIS A 200 -0.03 22.76 8.10
C HIS A 200 -0.80 22.42 6.81
N ARG A 201 -2.13 22.45 6.87
CA ARG A 201 -3.03 21.93 5.81
C ARG A 201 -2.77 22.50 4.42
N THR A 202 -2.43 23.78 4.33
CA THR A 202 -2.27 24.50 3.05
C THR A 202 -0.87 25.02 2.81
N SER A 203 0.00 25.02 3.83
CA SER A 203 1.32 25.63 3.72
C SER A 203 2.33 24.59 3.22
N SER A 204 3.26 25.03 2.39
CA SER A 204 4.47 24.28 2.01
C SER A 204 5.73 24.90 2.61
N THR A 205 5.59 25.91 3.47
CA THR A 205 6.72 26.57 4.12
C THR A 205 7.51 25.55 4.95
N LYS A 206 8.82 25.41 4.70
CA LYS A 206 9.73 24.44 5.35
C LYS A 206 9.75 24.49 6.89
N GLY A 207 9.17 25.51 7.53
CA GLY A 207 9.03 25.61 8.99
C GLY A 207 7.69 25.15 9.54
N MET A 208 6.71 24.84 8.70
CA MET A 208 5.35 24.41 9.10
C MET A 208 5.00 23.00 8.64
N VAL A 209 5.98 22.31 8.05
CA VAL A 209 5.83 20.98 7.45
C VAL A 209 7.10 20.19 7.72
N LEU A 210 6.94 18.94 8.15
CA LEU A 210 7.98 17.94 8.22
C LEU A 210 7.95 17.10 6.94
N ASP A 211 9.14 16.86 6.39
CA ASP A 211 9.32 15.81 5.39
C ASP A 211 9.39 14.46 6.11
N VAL A 212 8.38 13.63 5.87
CA VAL A 212 8.18 12.32 6.50
C VAL A 212 8.32 11.18 5.48
N THR A 213 8.83 11.49 4.27
CA THR A 213 9.00 10.52 3.16
C THR A 213 9.72 9.25 3.60
N GLU A 214 10.81 9.40 4.35
CA GLU A 214 11.66 8.28 4.80
C GLU A 214 10.97 7.43 5.86
N ARG A 215 10.29 8.05 6.84
CA ARG A 215 9.53 7.34 7.87
C ARG A 215 8.39 6.52 7.27
N LEU A 216 7.71 7.06 6.27
CA LEU A 216 6.66 6.36 5.54
C LEU A 216 7.23 5.21 4.72
N THR A 217 8.37 5.41 4.07
CA THR A 217 9.04 4.34 3.31
C THR A 217 9.47 3.22 4.24
N ALA A 218 10.07 3.54 5.39
CA ALA A 218 10.44 2.58 6.42
C ALA A 218 9.21 1.83 6.98
N TRP A 219 8.07 2.52 7.16
CA TRP A 219 6.82 1.89 7.57
C TRP A 219 6.31 0.87 6.55
N ILE A 220 6.39 1.19 5.25
CA ILE A 220 6.06 0.27 4.17
C ILE A 220 6.99 -0.94 4.19
N ASP A 221 8.26 -0.76 4.50
CA ASP A 221 9.21 -1.86 4.57
C ASP A 221 8.99 -2.79 5.76
N LEU A 222 8.74 -2.21 6.94
CA LEU A 222 8.52 -2.98 8.16
C LEU A 222 7.20 -3.74 8.16
N PHE A 223 6.11 -3.07 7.79
CA PHE A 223 4.76 -3.61 7.95
C PHE A 223 4.10 -4.03 6.64
N GLY A 224 4.56 -3.47 5.52
CA GLY A 224 3.97 -3.70 4.21
C GLY A 224 4.84 -4.49 3.25
N HIS A 225 6.04 -4.91 3.67
CA HIS A 225 7.03 -5.61 2.85
C HIS A 225 7.23 -4.96 1.46
N GLY A 226 7.27 -3.63 1.39
CA GLY A 226 7.46 -2.92 0.12
C GLY A 226 6.23 -2.79 -0.78
N CYS A 227 5.09 -3.33 -0.36
CA CYS A 227 3.93 -3.51 -1.23
C CYS A 227 2.67 -2.76 -0.76
N HIS A 228 2.70 -2.24 0.47
CA HIS A 228 1.52 -1.76 1.18
C HIS A 228 1.87 -0.65 2.19
N LEU A 229 1.06 0.40 2.24
CA LEU A 229 1.04 1.39 3.31
C LEU A 229 -0.36 1.41 3.92
N CYS A 230 -0.47 1.13 5.21
CA CYS A 230 -1.68 1.44 5.98
C CYS A 230 -1.27 2.29 7.18
N ILE A 231 -1.88 3.47 7.29
CA ILE A 231 -1.78 4.35 8.45
C ILE A 231 -3.18 4.42 9.05
N PRO A 232 -3.43 3.69 10.15
CA PRO A 232 -4.74 3.67 10.76
C PRO A 232 -5.03 5.02 11.42
N SER A 233 -6.30 5.39 11.45
CA SER A 233 -6.81 6.57 12.15
C SER A 233 -6.49 6.56 13.64
N THR A 234 -6.31 5.40 14.24
CA THR A 234 -5.90 5.25 15.64
C THR A 234 -4.42 5.57 15.90
N GLN A 235 -3.59 5.70 14.86
CA GLN A 235 -2.16 6.00 15.02
C GLN A 235 -1.97 7.46 15.45
N THR A 236 -1.26 7.69 16.54
CA THR A 236 -0.87 9.04 16.96
C THR A 236 0.25 9.56 16.06
N LEU A 237 -0.09 10.49 15.16
CA LEU A 237 0.85 11.08 14.20
C LEU A 237 1.88 11.97 14.88
N VAL A 238 1.52 12.68 15.95
CA VAL A 238 2.45 13.55 16.67
C VAL A 238 3.56 12.74 17.34
N ASP A 239 3.23 11.60 17.95
CA ASP A 239 4.21 10.73 18.58
C ASP A 239 5.13 10.05 17.55
N TRP A 240 4.59 9.74 16.37
CA TRP A 240 5.32 9.04 15.31
C TRP A 240 6.13 9.97 14.40
N LEU A 241 5.56 11.09 13.97
CA LEU A 241 6.13 12.02 12.98
C LEU A 241 6.70 13.29 13.63
N GLY A 242 6.30 13.62 14.87
CA GLY A 242 6.62 14.89 15.54
C GLY A 242 5.66 16.02 15.17
N ASP A 243 5.53 17.08 15.98
CA ASP A 243 4.62 18.21 15.67
C ASP A 243 5.35 19.38 14.97
N PRO A 244 5.14 19.62 13.66
CA PRO A 244 5.73 20.76 12.95
C PRO A 244 5.18 22.11 13.41
N CYS A 245 3.91 22.16 13.84
CA CYS A 245 3.20 23.41 14.09
C CYS A 245 2.14 23.20 15.18
N PRO A 246 2.57 23.26 16.46
CA PRO A 246 1.69 23.08 17.61
C PRO A 246 0.49 24.03 17.59
N GLY A 247 -0.67 23.50 17.97
CA GLY A 247 -1.94 24.26 18.02
C GLY A 247 -2.57 24.57 16.67
N LEU A 248 -1.91 24.26 15.55
CA LEU A 248 -2.48 24.43 14.21
C LEU A 248 -2.99 23.11 13.66
N THR A 249 -4.03 23.21 12.83
CA THR A 249 -4.57 22.06 12.12
C THR A 249 -3.60 21.58 11.04
N LYS A 250 -3.40 20.27 11.00
CA LYS A 250 -2.42 19.61 10.15
C LYS A 250 -3.08 18.66 9.14
N ALA A 251 -2.29 18.21 8.18
CA ALA A 251 -2.63 17.16 7.23
C ALA A 251 -1.38 16.37 6.85
N LEU A 252 -1.57 15.09 6.57
CA LEU A 252 -0.59 14.24 5.92
C LEU A 252 -0.88 14.22 4.43
N ARG A 253 0.11 14.60 3.62
CA ARG A 253 0.06 14.61 2.15
C ARG A 253 1.10 13.64 1.62
N LEU A 254 0.68 12.73 0.77
CA LEU A 254 1.52 11.69 0.18
C LEU A 254 1.45 11.80 -1.34
N HIS A 255 2.62 11.82 -1.97
CA HIS A 255 2.80 11.56 -3.38
C HIS A 255 3.55 10.24 -3.45
N TYR A 256 3.02 9.29 -4.18
CA TYR A 256 3.55 7.94 -4.24
C TYR A 256 3.56 7.43 -5.67
N GLU A 257 4.32 6.38 -5.91
CA GLU A 257 4.33 5.63 -7.16
C GLU A 257 4.07 4.16 -6.85
N VAL A 258 3.10 3.58 -7.55
CA VAL A 258 2.86 2.15 -7.57
C VAL A 258 3.21 1.64 -8.95
N ILE A 259 4.34 0.93 -9.07
CA ILE A 259 4.77 0.27 -10.31
C ILE A 259 4.62 1.17 -11.56
N GLY A 260 5.30 2.33 -11.57
CA GLY A 260 5.26 3.26 -12.70
C GLY A 260 4.07 4.23 -12.71
N ARG A 261 3.11 4.11 -11.78
CA ARG A 261 1.96 5.02 -11.68
C ARG A 261 2.04 5.93 -10.47
N ALA A 262 2.15 7.22 -10.72
CA ALA A 262 2.04 8.22 -9.67
C ALA A 262 0.60 8.31 -9.13
N GLY A 263 0.48 8.48 -7.82
CA GLY A 263 -0.75 8.70 -7.10
C GLY A 263 -0.56 9.73 -5.99
N GLN A 264 -1.66 10.23 -5.46
CA GLN A 264 -1.67 11.16 -4.34
C GLN A 264 -2.68 10.70 -3.29
N ALA A 265 -2.34 10.86 -2.02
CA ALA A 265 -3.25 10.67 -0.90
C ALA A 265 -3.12 11.86 0.06
N ARG A 266 -4.23 12.28 0.65
CA ARG A 266 -4.25 13.38 1.61
C ARG A 266 -5.29 13.10 2.65
N GLN A 267 -4.91 13.23 3.92
CA GLN A 267 -5.85 13.14 5.02
C GLN A 267 -5.57 14.18 6.10
N TYR A 268 -6.64 14.68 6.70
CA TYR A 268 -6.57 15.67 7.76
C TYR A 268 -6.29 15.03 9.10
N GLU A 269 -5.54 15.74 9.92
CA GLU A 269 -5.40 15.41 11.33
C GLU A 269 -6.55 16.02 12.14
N VAL A 270 -7.04 15.23 13.08
CA VAL A 270 -7.97 15.57 14.16
C VAL A 270 -7.35 15.04 15.45
N ASP A 271 -7.02 15.93 16.39
CA ASP A 271 -6.49 15.59 17.72
C ASP A 271 -5.25 14.66 17.70
N GLY A 272 -4.29 14.91 16.81
CA GLY A 272 -3.09 14.08 16.69
C GLY A 272 -3.27 12.80 15.86
N HIS A 273 -4.48 12.53 15.37
CA HIS A 273 -4.86 11.32 14.64
C HIS A 273 -5.35 11.62 13.23
N LEU A 274 -5.26 10.67 12.30
CA LEU A 274 -5.89 10.85 10.98
C LEU A 274 -7.41 10.77 11.13
N LYS A 275 -8.15 11.62 10.40
CA LYS A 275 -9.61 11.56 10.37
C LYS A 275 -10.13 10.20 9.83
N GLU A 276 -9.42 9.62 8.86
CA GLU A 276 -9.71 8.32 8.26
C GLU A 276 -8.38 7.63 7.94
N ASP A 277 -8.40 6.33 7.74
CA ASP A 277 -7.20 5.56 7.42
C ASP A 277 -6.66 5.98 6.04
N ILE A 278 -5.34 6.02 5.90
CA ILE A 278 -4.70 6.06 4.58
C ILE A 278 -4.25 4.64 4.24
N VAL A 279 -4.82 4.07 3.17
CA VAL A 279 -4.45 2.75 2.66
C VAL A 279 -4.00 2.88 1.20
N ILE A 280 -2.73 2.57 0.92
CA ILE A 280 -2.15 2.55 -0.43
C ILE A 280 -1.58 1.15 -0.66
N GLN A 281 -2.01 0.49 -1.73
CA GLN A 281 -1.61 -0.88 -2.04
C GLN A 281 -1.20 -1.00 -3.51
N HIS A 282 -0.20 -1.85 -3.78
CA HIS A 282 0.35 -1.98 -5.13
C HIS A 282 -0.61 -2.62 -6.16
N LEU A 283 -1.51 -3.48 -5.69
CA LEU A 283 -2.59 -4.07 -6.48
C LEU A 283 -3.87 -3.92 -5.68
N PRO A 284 -5.00 -3.63 -6.35
CA PRO A 284 -6.28 -3.57 -5.67
C PRO A 284 -6.59 -4.97 -5.14
N VAL A 285 -6.75 -5.08 -3.83
CA VAL A 285 -7.41 -6.23 -3.22
C VAL A 285 -8.88 -5.86 -3.10
N VAL A 286 -9.75 -6.64 -3.72
CA VAL A 286 -11.18 -6.48 -3.45
C VAL A 286 -11.45 -7.27 -2.19
N SER A 287 -11.80 -6.56 -1.12
CA SER A 287 -12.58 -7.16 -0.04
C SER A 287 -14.04 -7.01 -0.46
N PRO A 288 -14.70 -8.09 -0.90
CA PRO A 288 -16.10 -8.02 -1.25
C PRO A 288 -16.90 -7.49 -0.04
N GLY A 289 -17.98 -6.76 -0.26
CA GLY A 289 -18.91 -6.40 0.81
C GLY A 289 -19.89 -7.55 1.08
N VAL A 290 -20.47 -7.64 2.28
CA VAL A 290 -21.64 -8.50 2.52
C VAL A 290 -22.90 -7.67 2.32
N LEU A 291 -23.78 -8.11 1.42
CA LEU A 291 -25.13 -7.60 1.29
C LEU A 291 -26.09 -8.67 1.80
N LEU A 292 -26.86 -8.34 2.81
CA LEU A 292 -28.04 -9.09 3.20
C LEU A 292 -29.16 -8.68 2.24
N GLU A 293 -29.56 -9.61 1.39
CA GLU A 293 -30.70 -9.42 0.50
C GLU A 293 -32.00 -9.59 1.27
N HIS A 294 -32.00 -10.51 2.24
CA HIS A 294 -33.16 -10.79 3.08
C HIS A 294 -32.74 -11.41 4.42
N ALA A 295 -33.40 -11.04 5.51
CA ALA A 295 -33.19 -11.65 6.82
C ALA A 295 -34.51 -11.72 7.62
N ASP A 296 -35.01 -12.94 7.84
CA ASP A 296 -36.20 -13.18 8.66
C ASP A 296 -35.82 -13.75 10.02
N TYR A 297 -36.40 -13.17 11.06
CA TYR A 297 -36.29 -13.66 12.43
C TYR A 297 -37.64 -14.19 12.92
N GLY A 298 -37.68 -15.42 13.42
CA GLY A 298 -38.92 -16.11 13.84
C GLY A 298 -39.17 -17.39 13.04
N TRP A 299 -40.42 -17.69 12.74
CA TRP A 299 -40.84 -18.86 11.97
C TRP A 299 -41.54 -18.44 10.68
N PRO A 300 -40.82 -18.43 9.54
CA PRO A 300 -41.44 -18.23 8.24
C PRO A 300 -42.51 -19.29 7.98
N ILE A 301 -43.57 -18.93 7.26
CA ILE A 301 -44.78 -19.77 7.08
C ILE A 301 -44.42 -21.21 6.67
N GLN A 302 -43.53 -21.37 5.68
CA GLN A 302 -43.12 -22.69 5.18
C GLN A 302 -42.40 -23.53 6.24
N GLU A 303 -41.55 -22.91 7.06
CA GLU A 303 -40.81 -23.59 8.11
C GLU A 303 -41.69 -23.90 9.33
N LEU A 304 -42.65 -23.01 9.60
CA LEU A 304 -43.68 -23.21 10.62
C LEU A 304 -44.57 -24.43 10.28
N GLU A 305 -45.05 -24.51 9.05
CA GLU A 305 -45.85 -25.65 8.58
C GLU A 305 -45.05 -26.95 8.65
N ARG A 306 -43.79 -26.94 8.19
CA ARG A 306 -42.91 -28.11 8.29
C ARG A 306 -42.73 -28.56 9.74
N LYS A 307 -42.52 -27.62 10.67
CA LYS A 307 -42.37 -27.94 12.09
C LYS A 307 -43.65 -28.48 12.70
N ARG A 308 -44.82 -27.98 12.28
CA ARG A 308 -46.12 -28.51 12.71
C ARG A 308 -46.33 -29.94 12.25
N VAL A 309 -46.00 -30.26 11.00
CA VAL A 309 -46.08 -31.64 10.48
C VAL A 309 -45.12 -32.56 11.23
N GLU A 310 -43.89 -32.10 11.51
CA GLU A 310 -42.91 -32.84 12.32
C GLU A 310 -43.44 -33.14 13.72
N LEU A 311 -43.98 -32.13 14.42
CA LEU A 311 -44.56 -32.29 15.76
C LEU A 311 -45.81 -33.17 15.76
N GLN A 312 -46.67 -33.08 14.73
CA GLN A 312 -47.82 -33.97 14.57
C GLN A 312 -47.39 -35.43 14.41
N ALA A 313 -46.33 -35.68 13.63
CA ALA A 313 -45.76 -37.01 13.49
C ALA A 313 -45.19 -37.52 14.81
N GLN A 314 -44.50 -36.68 15.59
CA GLN A 314 -43.98 -37.05 16.92
C GLN A 314 -45.09 -37.38 17.91
N VAL A 315 -46.18 -36.59 17.93
CA VAL A 315 -47.37 -36.89 18.74
C VAL A 315 -47.99 -38.23 18.33
N ALA A 316 -48.09 -38.51 17.02
CA ALA A 316 -48.61 -39.79 16.53
C ALA A 316 -47.71 -40.98 16.89
N LEU A 317 -46.41 -40.76 17.07
CA LEU A 317 -45.44 -41.76 17.54
C LEU A 317 -45.41 -41.91 19.06
N GLY A 318 -46.22 -41.15 19.81
CA GLY A 318 -46.34 -41.26 21.26
C GLY A 318 -45.38 -40.39 22.06
N ASP A 319 -44.74 -39.39 21.46
CA ASP A 319 -43.93 -38.41 22.19
C ASP A 319 -44.83 -37.45 23.00
N ALA A 320 -44.84 -37.62 24.33
CA ALA A 320 -45.67 -36.84 25.24
C ALA A 320 -45.27 -35.36 25.30
N ASP A 321 -44.00 -35.03 25.03
CA ASP A 321 -43.49 -33.66 25.09
C ASP A 321 -43.81 -32.86 23.82
N ALA A 322 -44.15 -33.53 22.72
CA ALA A 322 -44.48 -32.90 21.44
C ALA A 322 -45.88 -32.26 21.42
N ALA A 323 -46.85 -32.79 22.18
CA ALA A 323 -48.23 -32.30 22.22
C ALA A 323 -48.37 -30.84 22.71
N PRO A 324 -47.77 -30.42 23.85
CA PRO A 324 -47.85 -29.02 24.28
C PRO A 324 -47.11 -28.07 23.33
N LEU A 325 -46.00 -28.51 22.72
CA LEU A 325 -45.28 -27.73 21.71
C LEU A 325 -46.12 -27.53 20.44
N LEU A 326 -46.79 -28.58 19.96
CA LEU A 326 -47.68 -28.50 18.81
C LEU A 326 -48.79 -27.47 19.02
N ALA A 327 -49.40 -27.43 20.21
CA ALA A 327 -50.42 -26.44 20.54
C ALA A 327 -49.88 -25.00 20.49
N GLN A 328 -48.67 -24.77 21.00
CA GLN A 328 -48.01 -23.45 20.94
C GLN A 328 -47.71 -23.03 19.49
N PHE A 329 -47.21 -23.95 18.66
CA PHE A 329 -46.94 -23.68 17.24
C PHE A 329 -48.21 -23.50 16.39
N GLN A 330 -49.32 -24.15 16.74
CA GLN A 330 -50.62 -23.92 16.13
C GLN A 330 -51.17 -22.53 16.46
N ALA A 331 -51.02 -22.08 17.70
CA ALA A 331 -51.41 -20.72 18.10
C ALA A 331 -50.57 -19.65 17.40
N LEU A 332 -49.26 -19.92 17.22
CA LEU A 332 -48.35 -19.01 16.51
C LEU A 332 -48.75 -18.78 15.04
N ALA A 333 -49.28 -19.80 14.36
CA ALA A 333 -49.71 -19.69 12.96
C ALA A 333 -50.89 -18.72 12.75
N ALA A 334 -51.63 -18.38 13.80
CA ALA A 334 -52.68 -17.37 13.77
C ALA A 334 -52.14 -15.93 13.95
N ALA A 335 -50.85 -15.77 14.29
CA ALA A 335 -50.18 -14.50 14.53
C ALA A 335 -49.01 -14.28 13.55
N SER A 336 -48.42 -13.08 13.54
CA SER A 336 -47.20 -12.81 12.77
C SER A 336 -46.01 -13.54 13.40
N ALA A 337 -45.71 -14.74 12.90
CA ALA A 337 -44.71 -15.65 13.47
C ALA A 337 -43.25 -15.26 13.18
N SER A 338 -43.03 -14.26 12.32
CA SER A 338 -41.71 -13.74 11.96
C SER A 338 -41.72 -12.21 11.81
N CYS A 339 -40.53 -11.62 11.89
CA CYS A 339 -40.26 -10.21 11.57
C CYS A 339 -39.04 -10.10 10.66
N ASP A 340 -39.07 -9.10 9.77
CA ASP A 340 -37.93 -8.76 8.92
C ASP A 340 -36.89 -7.99 9.73
N VAL A 341 -35.67 -8.51 9.79
CA VAL A 341 -34.51 -7.92 10.47
C VAL A 341 -33.39 -7.55 9.49
N THR A 342 -33.69 -7.47 8.19
CA THR A 342 -32.72 -7.16 7.13
C THR A 342 -32.04 -5.83 7.36
N ALA A 343 -32.81 -4.75 7.52
CA ALA A 343 -32.26 -3.40 7.72
C ALA A 343 -31.36 -3.26 8.97
N PRO A 344 -31.78 -3.71 10.18
CA PRO A 344 -30.93 -3.58 11.36
C PRO A 344 -29.69 -4.49 11.31
N LEU A 345 -29.78 -5.69 10.70
CA LEU A 345 -28.60 -6.52 10.48
C LEU A 345 -27.68 -5.95 9.40
N GLN A 346 -28.22 -5.40 8.31
CA GLN A 346 -27.42 -4.76 7.28
C GLN A 346 -26.66 -3.55 7.83
N ALA A 347 -27.24 -2.81 8.78
CA ALA A 347 -26.59 -1.69 9.45
C ALA A 347 -25.42 -2.11 10.36
N SER A 348 -25.38 -3.36 10.83
CA SER A 348 -24.24 -3.89 11.60
C SER A 348 -23.12 -4.44 10.70
N VAL A 349 -23.41 -4.68 9.41
CA VAL A 349 -22.40 -5.07 8.43
C VAL A 349 -21.48 -3.89 8.15
N ARG A 350 -20.19 -4.04 8.50
CA ARG A 350 -19.12 -3.16 8.02
C ARG A 350 -18.48 -3.81 6.79
N SER A 351 -17.47 -4.64 7.01
CA SER A 351 -16.82 -5.48 5.99
C SER A 351 -17.24 -6.96 6.06
N GLN A 352 -17.77 -7.38 7.20
CA GLN A 352 -18.25 -8.73 7.49
C GLN A 352 -19.48 -8.65 8.38
N LEU A 353 -20.28 -9.72 8.43
CA LEU A 353 -21.32 -9.88 9.44
C LEU A 353 -20.84 -10.89 10.48
N GLU A 354 -20.71 -10.44 11.73
CA GLU A 354 -20.41 -11.29 12.86
C GLU A 354 -21.59 -11.29 13.82
N LEU A 355 -22.17 -12.47 14.03
CA LEU A 355 -23.25 -12.69 14.98
C LEU A 355 -22.72 -13.61 16.08
N GLY A 356 -22.33 -13.02 17.21
CA GLY A 356 -21.85 -13.76 18.37
C GLY A 356 -22.98 -14.48 19.12
N ALA A 357 -22.66 -15.57 19.82
CA ALA A 357 -23.63 -16.30 20.65
C ALA A 357 -24.25 -15.47 21.80
N ARG A 358 -23.63 -14.34 22.16
CA ARG A 358 -24.14 -13.40 23.18
C ARG A 358 -25.03 -12.30 22.61
N MET A 359 -25.20 -12.22 21.30
CA MET A 359 -26.05 -11.22 20.67
C MET A 359 -27.51 -11.62 20.85
N ASN A 360 -28.32 -10.75 21.46
CA ASN A 360 -29.75 -10.98 21.59
C ASN A 360 -30.49 -10.39 20.37
N LEU A 361 -30.99 -11.26 19.51
CA LEU A 361 -31.70 -10.89 18.28
C LEU A 361 -33.08 -10.27 18.55
N ASN A 362 -33.67 -10.48 19.73
CA ASN A 362 -34.92 -9.81 20.11
C ASN A 362 -34.75 -8.29 20.19
N GLN A 363 -33.53 -7.78 20.33
CA GLN A 363 -33.24 -6.33 20.34
C GLN A 363 -33.32 -5.69 18.94
N LEU A 364 -33.31 -6.49 17.87
CA LEU A 364 -33.30 -5.98 16.49
C LEU A 364 -34.71 -5.66 15.98
N GLY A 365 -35.69 -6.49 16.34
CA GLY A 365 -37.06 -6.41 15.82
C GLY A 365 -38.15 -6.89 16.79
N GLY A 366 -37.82 -7.05 18.08
CA GLY A 366 -38.71 -7.63 19.09
C GLY A 366 -38.67 -9.17 19.10
N ASP A 367 -39.50 -9.77 19.96
CA ASP A 367 -39.68 -11.23 20.01
C ASP A 367 -40.95 -11.63 19.23
N PRO A 368 -40.82 -12.18 18.01
CA PRO A 368 -41.97 -12.57 17.19
C PRO A 368 -42.68 -13.84 17.68
N CYS A 369 -42.05 -14.63 18.56
CA CYS A 369 -42.61 -15.85 19.11
C CYS A 369 -42.18 -16.06 20.57
N PRO A 370 -42.80 -15.34 21.52
CA PRO A 370 -42.42 -15.37 22.93
C PRO A 370 -42.45 -16.78 23.53
N GLY A 371 -41.39 -17.14 24.25
CA GLY A 371 -41.26 -18.45 24.92
C GLY A 371 -40.94 -19.63 23.99
N LEU A 372 -40.91 -19.42 22.67
CA LEU A 372 -40.56 -20.45 21.69
C LEU A 372 -39.13 -20.23 21.14
N PRO A 373 -38.41 -21.32 20.80
CA PRO A 373 -37.18 -21.21 20.03
C PRO A 373 -37.51 -20.67 18.64
N LYS A 374 -36.57 -19.98 18.01
CA LYS A 374 -36.80 -19.20 16.78
C LYS A 374 -35.77 -19.58 15.74
N LEU A 375 -35.97 -19.11 14.50
CA LEU A 375 -34.99 -19.25 13.44
C LEU A 375 -34.54 -17.87 12.99
N LEU A 376 -33.28 -17.76 12.61
CA LEU A 376 -32.78 -16.65 11.81
C LEU A 376 -32.44 -17.19 10.42
N ILE A 377 -33.17 -16.75 9.41
CA ILE A 377 -32.91 -17.10 8.02
C ILE A 377 -32.25 -15.91 7.35
N LEU A 378 -31.04 -16.10 6.82
CA LEU A 378 -30.28 -15.07 6.13
C LEU A 378 -30.13 -15.47 4.66
N GLU A 379 -30.53 -14.60 3.75
CA GLU A 379 -30.16 -14.64 2.34
C GLU A 379 -29.19 -13.49 2.11
N TYR A 380 -27.98 -13.82 1.69
CA TYR A 380 -26.90 -12.86 1.53
C TYR A 380 -26.22 -13.05 0.19
N ALA A 381 -25.64 -11.97 -0.32
CA ALA A 381 -24.79 -11.93 -1.49
C ALA A 381 -23.49 -11.21 -1.13
N TYR A 382 -22.37 -11.71 -1.61
CA TYR A 382 -21.12 -10.96 -1.55
C TYR A 382 -21.00 -10.02 -2.76
N LEU A 383 -20.85 -8.73 -2.50
CA LEU A 383 -20.70 -7.67 -3.50
C LEU A 383 -19.23 -7.50 -3.90
N GLY A 384 -18.92 -7.29 -5.18
CA GLY A 384 -17.54 -7.11 -5.64
C GLY A 384 -16.85 -8.40 -6.11
N PHE A 385 -17.57 -9.51 -6.18
CA PHE A 385 -17.12 -10.71 -6.90
C PHE A 385 -17.29 -10.48 -8.42
N GLY A 386 -16.23 -10.19 -9.16
CA GLY A 386 -16.31 -10.00 -10.61
C GLY A 386 -14.96 -9.80 -11.29
N GLU A 387 -14.79 -10.41 -12.47
CA GLU A 387 -13.57 -10.33 -13.30
C GLU A 387 -13.65 -9.26 -14.40
N SER A 388 -14.66 -8.39 -14.37
CA SER A 388 -14.91 -7.45 -15.46
C SER A 388 -13.74 -6.44 -15.59
N GLY A 389 -13.12 -6.45 -16.76
CA GLY A 389 -11.94 -5.65 -17.10
C GLY A 389 -12.27 -4.32 -17.79
N ASN A 390 -13.50 -3.80 -17.70
CA ASN A 390 -13.89 -2.59 -18.40
C ASN A 390 -13.53 -1.30 -17.62
N ASP A 391 -12.83 -0.38 -18.30
CA ASP A 391 -12.37 0.91 -17.73
C ASP A 391 -13.51 1.89 -17.40
N SER A 392 -14.71 1.67 -17.96
CA SER A 392 -15.89 2.51 -17.74
C SER A 392 -16.58 2.31 -16.38
N GLU A 393 -15.98 1.52 -15.49
CA GLU A 393 -16.57 1.13 -14.22
C GLU A 393 -15.99 1.90 -13.03
N ILE A 394 -15.20 2.95 -13.23
CA ILE A 394 -14.80 3.84 -12.13
C ILE A 394 -15.82 4.98 -12.03
N LEU A 395 -16.57 5.06 -10.93
CA LEU A 395 -17.42 6.21 -10.62
C LEU A 395 -16.55 7.47 -10.48
N THR A 396 -17.09 8.64 -10.83
CA THR A 396 -16.52 9.95 -10.45
C THR A 396 -16.44 10.03 -8.92
N GLY A 397 -15.26 9.71 -8.37
CA GLY A 397 -15.04 9.46 -6.95
C GLY A 397 -14.10 8.29 -6.65
N GLY A 398 -13.72 7.47 -7.64
CA GLY A 398 -12.71 6.43 -7.51
C GLY A 398 -13.23 5.05 -7.10
N HIS A 399 -14.54 4.87 -6.94
CA HIS A 399 -15.14 3.57 -6.59
C HIS A 399 -15.40 2.72 -7.85
N LEU A 400 -14.94 1.46 -7.83
CA LEU A 400 -15.17 0.46 -8.89
C LEU A 400 -16.62 -0.05 -8.86
N ARG A 401 -17.30 -0.06 -10.02
CA ARG A 401 -18.73 -0.40 -10.22
C ARG A 401 -19.00 -1.90 -10.38
N ASN A 402 -18.06 -2.78 -10.06
CA ASN A 402 -18.19 -4.19 -10.45
C ASN A 402 -19.10 -5.02 -9.55
N PHE A 403 -20.37 -5.16 -9.99
CA PHE A 403 -21.41 -6.03 -9.43
C PHE A 403 -21.71 -7.23 -10.36
N THR A 404 -20.69 -7.92 -10.89
CA THR A 404 -20.93 -8.86 -12.00
C THR A 404 -21.17 -10.32 -11.59
N ASN A 405 -20.85 -10.76 -10.38
CA ASN A 405 -21.32 -12.04 -9.82
C ASN A 405 -21.79 -11.88 -8.38
N ARG A 406 -23.06 -12.20 -8.11
CA ARG A 406 -23.55 -12.41 -6.75
C ARG A 406 -23.22 -13.85 -6.37
N ASN A 407 -22.11 -14.04 -5.64
CA ASN A 407 -21.94 -15.27 -4.89
C ASN A 407 -22.66 -15.08 -3.56
N GLY A 408 -23.80 -15.73 -3.43
CA GLY A 408 -24.64 -15.64 -2.26
C GLY A 408 -25.01 -17.01 -1.73
N GLY A 409 -25.57 -17.01 -0.52
CA GLY A 409 -26.02 -18.21 0.13
C GLY A 409 -27.25 -17.95 0.98
N LYS A 410 -27.89 -19.05 1.40
CA LYS A 410 -28.94 -19.03 2.40
C LYS A 410 -28.45 -19.75 3.64
N LEU A 411 -28.44 -19.06 4.78
CA LEU A 411 -28.17 -19.66 6.07
C LEU A 411 -29.45 -19.77 6.87
N LYS A 412 -29.58 -20.87 7.61
CA LYS A 412 -30.66 -21.09 8.56
C LYS A 412 -30.02 -21.38 9.91
N LEU A 413 -30.27 -20.50 10.88
CA LEU A 413 -29.62 -20.51 12.17
C LEU A 413 -30.65 -20.71 13.27
N ASP A 414 -30.33 -21.58 14.22
CA ASP A 414 -31.17 -21.83 15.37
C ASP A 414 -30.95 -20.76 16.46
N VAL A 415 -32.07 -20.22 16.94
CA VAL A 415 -32.09 -19.22 18.02
C VAL A 415 -32.86 -19.79 19.20
N ASN A 416 -32.32 -19.63 20.40
CA ASN A 416 -32.97 -20.10 21.61
C ASN A 416 -34.22 -19.26 21.96
N ARG A 417 -34.95 -19.66 22.99
CA ARG A 417 -36.20 -18.99 23.42
C ARG A 417 -36.00 -17.53 23.83
N GLU A 418 -34.81 -17.20 24.32
CA GLU A 418 -34.41 -15.88 24.84
C GLU A 418 -33.87 -14.94 23.75
N GLY A 419 -33.70 -15.43 22.51
CA GLY A 419 -33.24 -14.66 21.36
C GLY A 419 -31.75 -14.73 21.06
N PHE A 420 -31.00 -15.67 21.66
CA PHE A 420 -29.58 -15.87 21.41
C PHE A 420 -29.32 -17.01 20.43
N LEU A 421 -28.34 -16.81 19.54
CA LEU A 421 -27.89 -17.85 18.61
C LEU A 421 -27.28 -19.04 19.36
N LYS A 422 -27.59 -20.26 18.92
CA LYS A 422 -26.94 -21.46 19.46
C LYS A 422 -25.45 -21.53 19.12
N GLU A 423 -25.10 -21.14 17.90
CA GLU A 423 -23.73 -21.12 17.39
C GLU A 423 -23.41 -19.76 16.78
N PRO A 424 -22.20 -19.21 17.02
CA PRO A 424 -21.80 -17.96 16.40
C PRO A 424 -21.65 -18.11 14.89
N VAL A 425 -21.96 -17.05 14.16
CA VAL A 425 -21.84 -17.03 12.69
C VAL A 425 -20.97 -15.87 12.26
N LEU A 426 -20.05 -16.17 11.35
CA LEU A 426 -19.20 -15.20 10.68
C LEU A 426 -19.41 -15.32 9.17
N LEU A 427 -20.12 -14.36 8.59
CA LEU A 427 -20.12 -14.15 7.14
C LEU A 427 -18.99 -13.22 6.80
N GLN A 428 -17.83 -13.79 6.47
CA GLN A 428 -16.69 -13.05 6.00
C GLN A 428 -16.51 -13.27 4.50
N PRO A 429 -16.53 -12.21 3.69
CA PRO A 429 -16.20 -12.32 2.29
C PRO A 429 -14.72 -12.68 2.17
N HIS A 430 -14.40 -13.64 1.32
CA HIS A 430 -13.00 -13.94 1.01
C HIS A 430 -12.38 -12.82 0.18
N THR A 431 -11.14 -12.45 0.48
CA THR A 431 -10.36 -11.57 -0.37
C THR A 431 -10.24 -12.19 -1.75
N VAL A 432 -10.73 -11.45 -2.75
CA VAL A 432 -10.58 -11.85 -4.14
C VAL A 432 -9.42 -11.06 -4.71
N PHE A 433 -8.50 -11.79 -5.31
CA PHE A 433 -7.42 -11.21 -6.09
C PHE A 433 -7.89 -11.10 -7.54
N PRO A 434 -7.96 -9.93 -8.15
CA PRO A 434 -8.33 -9.85 -9.57
C PRO A 434 -7.32 -10.55 -10.50
N PRO A 435 -7.74 -11.01 -11.69
CA PRO A 435 -6.80 -11.60 -12.63
C PRO A 435 -5.81 -10.56 -13.16
N LEU A 436 -4.53 -10.93 -13.22
CA LEU A 436 -3.50 -10.16 -13.89
C LEU A 436 -3.66 -10.30 -15.41
N GLN A 437 -3.99 -9.21 -16.09
CA GLN A 437 -4.09 -9.19 -17.54
C GLN A 437 -2.82 -8.57 -18.14
N ILE A 438 -2.09 -9.32 -18.95
CA ILE A 438 -0.99 -8.77 -19.75
C ILE A 438 -1.60 -8.09 -20.98
N VAL A 439 -1.47 -6.77 -21.07
CA VAL A 439 -2.03 -5.96 -22.16
C VAL A 439 -1.07 -5.97 -23.35
N ARG A 440 0.22 -5.73 -23.09
CA ARG A 440 1.30 -5.84 -24.07
C ARG A 440 2.59 -6.25 -23.38
N ALA A 441 3.42 -7.04 -24.05
CA ALA A 441 4.78 -7.29 -23.59
C ALA A 441 5.75 -7.28 -24.78
N PHE A 442 6.92 -6.70 -24.56
CA PHE A 442 7.98 -6.61 -25.54
C PHE A 442 9.29 -7.08 -24.95
N PHE A 443 10.12 -7.67 -25.79
CA PHE A 443 11.52 -7.93 -25.47
C PHE A 443 12.39 -7.37 -26.58
N GLY A 444 13.47 -6.67 -26.21
CA GLY A 444 14.41 -6.09 -27.17
C GLY A 444 14.96 -4.75 -26.73
N HIS A 445 15.21 -3.83 -27.67
CA HIS A 445 15.82 -2.53 -27.34
C HIS A 445 14.89 -1.67 -26.46
N PRO A 446 15.39 -1.07 -25.36
CA PRO A 446 14.54 -0.38 -24.38
C PRO A 446 13.78 0.83 -24.94
N THR A 447 14.34 1.51 -25.95
CA THR A 447 13.76 2.73 -26.52
C THR A 447 13.37 2.63 -27.99
N ASN A 448 13.72 1.54 -28.70
CA ASN A 448 13.53 1.45 -30.14
C ASN A 448 12.55 0.33 -30.48
N ALA A 449 11.29 0.70 -30.72
CA ALA A 449 10.19 -0.22 -31.01
C ALA A 449 10.36 -1.04 -32.30
N LEU A 450 11.24 -0.63 -33.24
CA LEU A 450 11.54 -1.44 -34.43
C LEU A 450 12.49 -2.60 -34.13
N LYS A 451 13.14 -2.57 -32.96
CA LYS A 451 14.15 -3.54 -32.52
C LYS A 451 13.65 -4.32 -31.30
N THR A 452 12.35 -4.59 -31.27
CA THR A 452 11.70 -5.40 -30.24
C THR A 452 10.83 -6.47 -30.88
N TYR A 453 10.68 -7.60 -30.20
CA TYR A 453 9.66 -8.60 -30.48
C TYR A 453 8.48 -8.38 -29.55
N ASP A 454 7.27 -8.48 -30.11
CA ASP A 454 6.04 -8.54 -29.33
C ASP A 454 5.90 -9.97 -28.79
N ILE A 455 5.94 -10.10 -27.47
CA ILE A 455 5.88 -11.37 -26.74
C ILE A 455 4.65 -11.44 -25.83
N THR A 456 3.64 -10.60 -26.11
CA THR A 456 2.43 -10.47 -25.30
C THR A 456 1.79 -11.82 -25.00
N ASP A 457 1.58 -12.65 -26.02
CA ASP A 457 0.90 -13.94 -25.87
C ASP A 457 1.73 -14.93 -25.03
N VAL A 458 3.06 -14.92 -25.18
CA VAL A 458 3.96 -15.80 -24.43
C VAL A 458 3.97 -15.41 -22.96
N VAL A 459 4.09 -14.12 -22.66
CA VAL A 459 4.09 -13.60 -21.29
C VAL A 459 2.70 -13.76 -20.64
N ALA A 460 1.61 -13.53 -21.38
CA ALA A 460 0.25 -13.79 -20.90
C ALA A 460 0.05 -15.27 -20.56
N THR A 461 0.61 -16.18 -21.37
CA THR A 461 0.58 -17.62 -21.09
C THR A 461 1.38 -17.95 -19.83
N LEU A 462 2.55 -17.33 -19.63
CA LEU A 462 3.33 -17.49 -18.40
C LEU A 462 2.56 -17.00 -17.16
N ALA A 463 1.86 -15.87 -17.26
CA ALA A 463 1.03 -15.32 -16.19
C ALA A 463 -0.22 -16.18 -15.87
N GLY A 464 -0.71 -16.96 -16.84
CA GLY A 464 -1.91 -17.81 -16.69
C GLY A 464 -1.64 -19.31 -16.58
N LYS A 465 -0.38 -19.74 -16.48
CA LYS A 465 0.00 -21.18 -16.46
C LYS A 465 -0.57 -21.93 -15.25
N ASP A 466 -0.64 -21.26 -14.10
CA ASP A 466 -1.32 -21.78 -12.93
C ASP A 466 -2.70 -21.15 -12.86
N LYS A 467 -3.75 -21.98 -12.96
CA LYS A 467 -5.17 -21.53 -12.88
C LYS A 467 -5.50 -20.73 -11.61
N HIS A 468 -4.63 -20.79 -10.61
CA HIS A 468 -4.73 -20.06 -9.34
C HIS A 468 -3.66 -18.96 -9.18
N ALA A 469 -2.57 -18.98 -9.94
CA ALA A 469 -1.56 -17.94 -9.82
C ALA A 469 -2.02 -16.72 -10.60
N LYS A 470 -2.47 -15.71 -9.86
CA LYS A 470 -2.77 -14.37 -10.40
C LYS A 470 -1.49 -13.55 -10.50
N ALA A 471 -0.42 -14.22 -10.93
CA ALA A 471 0.94 -13.72 -10.90
C ALA A 471 1.76 -14.25 -12.06
N LEU A 472 2.52 -13.35 -12.66
CA LEU A 472 3.60 -13.63 -13.59
C LEU A 472 4.91 -13.72 -12.80
N VAL A 473 5.55 -14.88 -12.87
CA VAL A 473 6.91 -15.08 -12.37
C VAL A 473 7.84 -15.34 -13.55
N VAL A 474 8.84 -14.47 -13.74
CA VAL A 474 9.94 -14.67 -14.70
C VAL A 474 11.24 -14.77 -13.91
N PRO A 475 11.72 -15.99 -13.62
CA PRO A 475 12.95 -16.22 -12.86
C PRO A 475 14.15 -15.52 -13.49
N ARG A 476 15.05 -14.99 -12.66
CA ARG A 476 16.34 -14.45 -13.15
C ARG A 476 17.14 -15.47 -13.95
N THR A 477 16.99 -16.75 -13.64
CA THR A 477 17.68 -17.87 -14.30
C THR A 477 17.09 -18.24 -15.67
N MET A 478 15.97 -17.62 -16.08
CA MET A 478 15.38 -17.86 -17.40
C MET A 478 16.24 -17.23 -18.50
N ASP A 479 16.65 -18.02 -19.49
CA ASP A 479 17.29 -17.50 -20.70
C ASP A 479 16.24 -16.85 -21.60
N LEU A 480 16.26 -15.53 -21.66
CA LEU A 480 15.29 -14.73 -22.41
C LEU A 480 15.48 -14.87 -23.92
N LEU A 481 16.71 -15.12 -24.40
CA LEU A 481 16.95 -15.34 -25.82
C LEU A 481 16.41 -16.70 -26.26
N ALA A 482 16.62 -17.74 -25.47
CA ALA A 482 16.05 -19.06 -25.76
C ALA A 482 14.51 -19.01 -25.74
N GLN A 483 13.94 -18.24 -24.80
CA GLN A 483 12.50 -18.15 -24.63
C GLN A 483 11.80 -17.25 -25.65
N PHE A 484 12.40 -16.12 -26.04
CA PHE A 484 11.77 -15.07 -26.84
C PHE A 484 12.45 -14.77 -28.19
N GLY A 485 13.68 -15.25 -28.40
CA GLY A 485 14.52 -14.92 -29.55
C GLY A 485 15.34 -13.64 -29.39
N ASP A 486 16.25 -13.37 -30.34
CA ASP A 486 17.09 -12.16 -30.35
C ASP A 486 16.60 -11.12 -31.37
N PRO A 487 15.82 -10.11 -30.93
CA PRO A 487 15.34 -9.04 -31.83
C PRO A 487 16.44 -8.06 -32.23
N CYS A 488 17.55 -8.01 -31.50
CA CYS A 488 18.56 -6.96 -31.62
C CYS A 488 19.94 -7.44 -31.17
N ARG A 489 20.59 -8.25 -32.02
CA ARG A 489 21.91 -8.82 -31.75
C ARG A 489 22.96 -7.75 -31.45
N GLY A 490 23.75 -7.99 -30.40
CA GLY A 490 24.83 -7.10 -29.96
C GLY A 490 24.38 -5.82 -29.25
N MET A 491 23.08 -5.64 -28.98
CA MET A 491 22.56 -4.51 -28.20
C MET A 491 21.95 -4.96 -26.88
N ARG A 492 22.00 -4.07 -25.89
CA ARG A 492 21.34 -4.26 -24.58
C ARG A 492 19.84 -4.38 -24.76
N LYS A 493 19.24 -5.32 -24.01
CA LYS A 493 17.82 -5.66 -24.10
C LYS A 493 17.11 -5.35 -22.80
N ALA A 494 15.80 -5.18 -22.88
CA ALA A 494 14.91 -5.10 -21.73
C ALA A 494 13.63 -5.88 -22.03
N LEU A 495 13.06 -6.46 -20.97
CA LEU A 495 11.71 -6.99 -20.95
C LEU A 495 10.76 -5.88 -20.47
N THR A 496 9.88 -5.44 -21.36
CA THR A 496 8.88 -4.39 -21.08
C THR A 496 7.49 -5.00 -21.03
N ILE A 497 6.76 -4.81 -19.94
CA ILE A 497 5.43 -5.39 -19.73
C ILE A 497 4.45 -4.29 -19.34
N ASN A 498 3.39 -4.18 -20.13
CA ASN A 498 2.18 -3.44 -19.81
C ASN A 498 1.12 -4.42 -19.34
N TYR A 499 0.62 -4.22 -18.14
CA TYR A 499 -0.40 -5.10 -17.55
C TYR A 499 -1.58 -4.28 -17.06
N LYS A 500 -2.67 -4.96 -16.70
CA LYS A 500 -3.90 -4.39 -16.15
C LYS A 500 -4.50 -5.31 -15.09
N VAL A 501 -5.00 -4.71 -14.01
CA VAL A 501 -5.70 -5.36 -12.89
C VAL A 501 -6.85 -4.44 -12.47
N LEU A 502 -8.11 -4.85 -12.66
CA LEU A 502 -9.32 -4.03 -12.40
C LEU A 502 -9.25 -2.56 -12.86
N GLY A 503 -8.97 -2.31 -14.14
CA GLY A 503 -8.88 -0.93 -14.63
C GLY A 503 -7.56 -0.23 -14.31
N MET A 504 -6.77 -0.75 -13.37
CA MET A 504 -5.42 -0.25 -13.10
C MET A 504 -4.44 -0.88 -14.08
N SER A 505 -3.92 -0.11 -15.04
CA SER A 505 -2.77 -0.54 -15.84
C SER A 505 -1.45 -0.34 -15.07
N GLY A 506 -0.37 -0.96 -15.51
CA GLY A 506 0.96 -0.72 -14.99
C GLY A 506 1.98 -0.95 -16.10
N HIS A 507 3.16 -0.35 -15.95
CA HIS A 507 4.25 -0.45 -16.91
C HIS A 507 5.53 -0.84 -16.17
N LEU A 508 6.15 -1.95 -16.58
CA LEU A 508 7.42 -2.44 -16.06
C LEU A 508 8.43 -2.55 -17.19
N ALA A 509 9.66 -2.12 -16.95
CA ALA A 509 10.78 -2.32 -17.86
C ALA A 509 11.98 -2.85 -17.06
N ILE A 510 12.39 -4.09 -17.34
CA ILE A 510 13.48 -4.75 -16.62
C ILE A 510 14.60 -5.03 -17.60
N PRO A 511 15.82 -4.50 -17.37
CA PRO A 511 16.96 -4.76 -18.25
C PRO A 511 17.38 -6.23 -18.18
N ALA A 512 17.83 -6.75 -19.32
CA ALA A 512 18.52 -8.02 -19.39
C ALA A 512 20.03 -7.82 -19.16
N THR A 513 20.67 -8.81 -18.56
CA THR A 513 22.13 -8.91 -18.43
C THR A 513 22.76 -9.28 -19.77
N ASP A 514 24.09 -9.20 -19.84
CA ASP A 514 24.85 -9.61 -21.03
C ASP A 514 24.70 -11.12 -21.33
N ASP A 515 24.38 -11.92 -20.31
CA ASP A 515 24.09 -13.36 -20.42
C ASP A 515 22.62 -13.67 -20.78
N ASN A 516 21.84 -12.67 -21.18
CA ASN A 516 20.44 -12.81 -21.60
C ASN A 516 19.47 -13.25 -20.49
N HIS A 517 19.84 -12.99 -19.25
CA HIS A 517 19.02 -13.22 -18.07
C HIS A 517 18.42 -11.91 -17.59
N LEU A 518 17.36 -11.94 -16.78
CA LEU A 518 16.91 -10.71 -16.11
C LEU A 518 17.88 -10.34 -14.99
N VAL A 519 18.07 -9.04 -14.78
CA VAL A 519 18.87 -8.53 -13.65
C VAL A 519 18.29 -8.94 -12.28
N ALA A 520 16.98 -9.23 -12.23
CA ALA A 520 16.25 -9.69 -11.06
C ALA A 520 15.10 -10.62 -11.48
N THR A 521 14.67 -11.52 -10.60
CA THR A 521 13.42 -12.26 -10.84
C THR A 521 12.26 -11.27 -10.84
N LEU A 522 11.43 -11.35 -11.86
CA LEU A 522 10.22 -10.54 -11.96
C LEU A 522 9.07 -11.31 -11.34
N GLU A 523 8.51 -10.80 -10.26
CA GLU A 523 7.24 -11.25 -9.69
C GLU A 523 6.19 -10.13 -9.81
N LEU A 524 5.34 -10.23 -10.83
CA LEU A 524 4.24 -9.29 -11.07
C LEU A 524 2.91 -9.97 -10.74
N GLY A 525 2.05 -9.32 -9.94
CA GLY A 525 0.81 -9.93 -9.45
C GLY A 525 0.83 -10.19 -7.95
N TYR A 526 -0.09 -11.03 -7.48
CA TYR A 526 -0.25 -11.39 -6.07
C TYR A 526 0.74 -12.49 -5.67
N PRO A 527 1.27 -12.51 -4.43
CA PRO A 527 2.21 -13.55 -4.00
C PRO A 527 1.64 -14.96 -4.23
N PRO A 528 2.44 -15.94 -4.70
CA PRO A 528 1.95 -17.30 -4.92
C PRO A 528 1.50 -17.97 -3.61
N GLU A 529 2.08 -17.56 -2.46
CA GLU A 529 1.63 -18.00 -1.14
C GLU A 529 0.25 -17.48 -0.72
N THR A 530 -0.26 -16.39 -1.33
CA THR A 530 -1.61 -15.90 -1.03
C THR A 530 -2.64 -16.81 -1.67
N ARG A 531 -3.30 -17.64 -0.85
CA ARG A 531 -4.41 -18.48 -1.30
C ARG A 531 -5.58 -17.60 -1.67
N ASP A 532 -5.85 -17.52 -2.97
CA ASP A 532 -7.14 -17.08 -3.46
C ASP A 532 -8.18 -18.12 -3.03
N ALA A 533 -9.07 -17.75 -2.11
CA ALA A 533 -10.25 -18.58 -1.81
C ALA A 533 -11.32 -18.48 -2.92
N GLY A 534 -10.91 -18.06 -4.12
CA GLY A 534 -11.74 -17.81 -5.28
C GLY A 534 -12.54 -19.03 -5.73
N VAL A 535 -13.63 -18.71 -6.42
CA VAL A 535 -14.71 -19.63 -6.83
C VAL A 535 -14.16 -20.81 -7.62
N THR A 536 -14.17 -21.98 -7.01
CA THR A 536 -13.96 -23.24 -7.70
C THR A 536 -14.99 -23.38 -8.83
N GLY A 537 -14.54 -23.37 -10.09
CA GLY A 537 -15.31 -23.95 -11.20
C GLY A 537 -15.74 -23.07 -12.37
N LYS A 538 -15.33 -21.80 -12.50
CA LYS A 538 -15.58 -21.02 -13.74
C LYS A 538 -14.30 -20.41 -14.28
N THR A 539 -13.84 -20.93 -15.43
CA THR A 539 -12.73 -20.34 -16.19
C THR A 539 -13.07 -18.93 -16.64
N SER A 540 -12.14 -18.00 -16.43
CA SER A 540 -12.29 -16.58 -16.75
C SER A 540 -12.50 -16.34 -18.25
N TRP A 541 -12.99 -15.15 -18.63
CA TRP A 541 -13.03 -14.76 -20.05
C TRP A 541 -11.61 -14.67 -20.64
N ALA A 542 -10.62 -14.21 -19.86
CA ALA A 542 -9.22 -14.17 -20.27
C ALA A 542 -8.66 -15.58 -20.52
N GLU A 543 -8.98 -16.57 -19.67
CA GLU A 543 -8.64 -17.98 -19.90
C GLU A 543 -9.33 -18.53 -21.17
N ARG A 544 -10.59 -18.17 -21.41
CA ARG A 544 -11.31 -18.56 -22.64
C ARG A 544 -10.69 -17.94 -23.89
N MET A 545 -10.16 -16.72 -23.79
CA MET A 545 -9.44 -16.05 -24.88
C MET A 545 -8.04 -16.63 -25.10
N ALA A 546 -7.27 -16.90 -24.05
CA ALA A 546 -5.96 -17.54 -24.13
C ALA A 546 -6.05 -18.96 -24.71
N SER A 547 -7.08 -19.72 -24.29
CA SER A 547 -7.36 -21.06 -24.83
C SER A 547 -7.81 -21.03 -26.31
N ARG A 548 -8.49 -19.95 -26.74
CA ARG A 548 -8.86 -19.72 -28.15
C ARG A 548 -7.71 -19.24 -29.01
N ALA A 549 -6.73 -18.53 -28.44
CA ALA A 549 -5.52 -18.13 -29.14
C ALA A 549 -4.64 -19.36 -29.50
N MET A 550 -4.58 -20.37 -28.63
CA MET A 550 -3.86 -21.63 -28.89
C MET A 550 -4.40 -22.45 -30.09
N THR A 551 -5.65 -22.24 -30.50
CA THR A 551 -6.27 -22.97 -31.62
C THR A 551 -6.13 -22.28 -32.98
N ARG A 552 -5.51 -21.08 -33.05
CA ARG A 552 -5.24 -20.38 -34.32
C ARG A 552 -3.75 -20.18 -34.54
N THR A 553 -3.08 -21.24 -35.01
CA THR A 553 -1.81 -21.10 -35.73
C THR A 553 -2.06 -20.55 -37.15
N THR A 554 -2.43 -19.27 -37.26
CA THR A 554 -2.41 -18.58 -38.55
C THR A 554 -1.26 -17.58 -38.56
N LYS A 555 -0.28 -17.81 -39.43
CA LYS A 555 0.87 -16.93 -39.67
C LYS A 555 0.38 -15.49 -39.83
N GLN A 556 0.76 -14.60 -38.90
CA GLN A 556 0.49 -13.17 -38.99
C GLN A 556 0.98 -12.62 -40.33
N THR A 557 0.08 -12.05 -41.11
CA THR A 557 0.41 -11.49 -42.41
C THR A 557 1.16 -10.16 -42.23
N ALA A 558 2.01 -9.78 -43.20
CA ALA A 558 2.73 -8.51 -43.17
C ALA A 558 1.78 -7.29 -43.06
N ARG A 559 0.53 -7.45 -43.48
CA ARG A 559 -0.53 -6.43 -43.38
C ARG A 559 -0.99 -6.19 -41.94
N ASP A 560 -1.01 -7.23 -41.11
CA ASP A 560 -1.34 -7.12 -39.68
C ASP A 560 -0.22 -6.43 -38.90
N ARG A 561 1.05 -6.66 -39.28
CA ARG A 561 2.22 -5.96 -38.72
C ARG A 561 2.21 -4.45 -39.01
N MET A 562 1.73 -4.06 -40.19
CA MET A 562 1.61 -2.64 -40.55
C MET A 562 0.45 -1.94 -39.82
N ARG A 563 -0.65 -2.65 -39.52
CA ARG A 563 -1.78 -2.08 -38.78
C ARG A 563 -1.47 -1.85 -37.30
N SER A 564 -0.73 -2.74 -36.64
CA SER A 564 -0.27 -2.52 -35.25
C SER A 564 0.74 -1.36 -35.14
N SER A 565 1.48 -1.10 -36.22
CA SER A 565 2.37 0.05 -36.35
C SER A 565 1.66 1.36 -36.68
N ALA A 566 0.44 1.31 -37.24
CA ALA A 566 -0.38 2.50 -37.49
C ALA A 566 -1.09 2.99 -36.21
N SER A 567 -1.51 2.07 -35.33
CA SER A 567 -2.00 2.44 -33.98
C SER A 567 -0.94 3.11 -33.10
N LEU A 568 0.34 2.94 -33.45
CA LEU A 568 1.51 3.58 -32.82
C LEU A 568 1.58 5.10 -33.07
N ARG A 569 0.84 5.64 -34.06
CA ARG A 569 0.83 7.10 -34.35
C ARG A 569 -0.33 7.87 -33.72
N MET A 570 -1.39 7.21 -33.26
CA MET A 570 -2.56 7.93 -32.75
C MET A 570 -2.47 8.31 -31.27
N TRP A 571 -1.49 7.81 -30.52
CA TRP A 571 -1.38 8.05 -29.07
C TRP A 571 -0.15 8.90 -28.68
N SER A 572 0.63 9.40 -29.65
CA SER A 572 1.74 10.33 -29.40
C SER A 572 1.35 11.81 -29.53
N ASN A 573 0.10 12.11 -29.88
CA ASN A 573 -0.42 13.47 -30.02
C ASN A 573 -1.62 13.71 -29.09
N GLU A 574 -1.39 13.62 -27.79
CA GLU A 574 -2.13 14.45 -26.84
C GLU A 574 -1.09 15.16 -25.96
N SER A 575 -0.88 16.44 -26.26
CA SER A 575 -0.06 17.38 -25.49
C SER A 575 -0.91 18.60 -25.19
N PHE A 576 -0.75 19.10 -23.96
CA PHE A 576 -1.43 20.20 -23.26
C PHE A 576 -2.68 19.85 -22.46
#